data_AF-A0A497JFE4-F1
#
_entry.id   AF-A0A497JFE4-F1
#
_cell.length_a   1.000
_cell.length_b   1.000
_cell.length_c   1.000
_cell.angle_alpha   90.00
_cell.angle_beta   90.00
_cell.angle_gamma   90.00
#
_symmetry.space_group_name_H-M   'P 1'
#
loop_
_entity.id
_entity.type
_entity.pdbx_description
1 polymer ?
#
loop_
_entity_poly.entity_id
_entity_poly.type
_entity_poly.pdbx_seq_one_letter_code
_entity_poly.pdbx_strand_id
1 'polypeptide(L)'
;MIAIAHADCDGVACVSLLYQAKNTFKIPTFFTTPKNLRNTLCRSMINRELDELYIFDLSGDKKTCRIASAFSKVVWIDHHVWEEKEEYDNINFILKESPSACELASQYFGIKSEL
;
A
#
# COMPACT_ATOMS: atom_id res chain seq x y z
N MET A 1 8.43 -5.19 7.95
CA MET A 1 7.89 -4.37 6.84
C MET A 1 7.38 -5.27 5.73
N ILE A 2 6.22 -4.96 5.16
CA ILE A 2 5.59 -5.68 4.03
C ILE A 2 5.07 -4.64 3.03
N ALA A 3 5.13 -4.96 1.73
CA ALA A 3 4.47 -4.18 0.69
C ALA A 3 3.40 -5.03 -0.02
N ILE A 4 2.24 -4.43 -0.29
CA ILE A 4 1.17 -5.01 -1.10
C ILE A 4 0.82 -3.98 -2.17
N ALA A 5 0.75 -4.38 -3.43
CA ALA A 5 0.45 -3.45 -4.52
C ALA A 5 -0.44 -4.09 -5.58
N HIS A 6 -1.08 -3.25 -6.40
CA HIS A 6 -1.70 -3.72 -7.63
C HIS A 6 -0.64 -4.31 -8.59
N ALA A 7 -1.07 -5.25 -9.43
CA ALA A 7 -0.18 -6.04 -10.27
C ALA A 7 0.11 -5.43 -11.65
N ASP A 8 -0.30 -4.19 -11.90
CA ASP A 8 0.00 -3.47 -13.13
C ASP A 8 1.24 -2.56 -12.98
N CYS A 9 1.50 -1.75 -14.01
CA CYS A 9 2.64 -0.86 -14.02
C CYS A 9 2.61 0.19 -12.90
N ASP A 10 1.44 0.70 -12.52
CA ASP A 10 1.32 1.76 -11.52
C ASP A 10 1.67 1.22 -10.12
N GLY A 11 1.07 0.09 -9.74
CA GLY A 11 1.39 -0.60 -8.50
C GLY A 11 2.85 -1.08 -8.42
N VAL A 12 3.42 -1.61 -9.51
CA VAL A 12 4.83 -2.02 -9.56
C VAL A 12 5.77 -0.82 -9.41
N ALA A 13 5.46 0.32 -10.04
CA ALA A 13 6.26 1.53 -9.92
C ALA A 13 6.24 2.06 -8.47
N CYS A 14 5.09 2.04 -7.78
CA CYS A 14 5.01 2.39 -6.36
C CYS A 14 5.96 1.57 -5.48
N VAL A 15 6.05 0.25 -5.70
CA VAL A 15 6.98 -0.63 -4.96
C VAL A 15 8.43 -0.25 -5.25
N SER A 16 8.76 0.09 -6.49
CA SER A 16 10.12 0.52 -6.85
C SER A 16 10.54 1.79 -6.09
N LEU A 17 9.61 2.75 -5.93
CA LEU A 17 9.83 3.96 -5.14
C LEU A 17 10.01 3.65 -3.66
N LEU A 18 9.23 2.70 -3.12
CA LEU A 18 9.44 2.22 -1.74
C LEU A 18 10.85 1.64 -1.55
N TYR A 19 11.31 0.81 -2.50
CA TYR A 19 12.64 0.21 -2.44
C TYR A 19 13.74 1.26 -2.47
N GLN A 20 13.58 2.28 -3.33
CA GLN A 20 14.48 3.43 -3.40
C GLN A 20 14.47 4.21 -2.07
N ALA A 21 13.29 4.55 -1.54
CA ALA A 21 13.14 5.32 -0.31
C ALA A 21 13.72 4.61 0.93
N LYS A 22 13.62 3.27 0.97
CA LYS A 22 14.15 2.44 2.06
C LYS A 22 15.57 1.94 1.81
N ASN A 23 16.16 2.26 0.65
CA ASN A 23 17.46 1.79 0.22
C ASN A 23 17.64 0.26 0.36
N THR A 24 16.61 -0.51 -0.05
CA THR A 24 16.61 -1.97 0.05
C THR A 24 15.60 -2.60 -0.92
N PHE A 25 15.93 -3.79 -1.44
CA PHE A 25 15.06 -4.62 -2.27
C PHE A 25 14.53 -5.86 -1.53
N LYS A 26 14.81 -5.98 -0.23
CA LYS A 26 14.50 -7.18 0.57
C LYS A 26 13.13 -7.12 1.27
N ILE A 27 12.27 -6.18 0.91
CA ILE A 27 10.94 -6.05 1.50
C ILE A 27 10.06 -7.14 0.88
N PRO A 28 9.41 -8.01 1.70
CA PRO A 28 8.41 -8.94 1.20
C PRO A 28 7.29 -8.19 0.48
N THR A 29 7.13 -8.47 -0.81
CA THR A 29 6.17 -7.78 -1.69
C THR A 29 5.16 -8.76 -2.24
N PHE A 30 3.89 -8.36 -2.22
CA PHE A 30 2.77 -9.14 -2.76
C PHE A 30 2.01 -8.31 -3.79
N PHE A 31 1.88 -8.83 -5.00
CA PHE A 31 1.02 -8.22 -6.01
C PHE A 31 -0.35 -8.89 -5.99
N THR A 32 -1.41 -8.07 -6.08
CA THR A 32 -2.80 -8.55 -5.99
C THR A 32 -3.76 -7.63 -6.76
N THR A 33 -5.06 -7.89 -6.60
CA THR A 33 -6.15 -7.05 -7.11
C THR A 33 -7.07 -6.64 -5.96
N PRO A 34 -7.90 -5.59 -6.09
CA PRO A 34 -8.81 -5.17 -5.02
C PRO A 34 -9.70 -6.31 -4.52
N LYS A 35 -10.21 -7.14 -5.44
CA LYS A 35 -11.02 -8.33 -5.12
C LYS A 35 -10.30 -9.34 -4.23
N ASN A 36 -8.98 -9.46 -4.35
CA ASN A 36 -8.17 -10.44 -3.63
C ASN A 36 -7.42 -9.86 -2.43
N LEU A 37 -7.45 -8.53 -2.25
CA LEU A 37 -6.69 -7.81 -1.23
C LEU A 37 -6.90 -8.41 0.18
N ARG A 38 -8.15 -8.72 0.56
CA ARG A 38 -8.45 -9.34 1.86
C ARG A 38 -7.64 -10.62 2.10
N ASN A 39 -7.60 -11.51 1.10
CA ASN A 39 -6.88 -12.78 1.21
C ASN A 39 -5.37 -12.56 1.20
N THR A 40 -4.88 -11.60 0.42
CA THR A 40 -3.46 -11.23 0.38
C THR A 40 -2.98 -10.66 1.70
N LEU A 41 -3.77 -9.79 2.35
CA LEU A 41 -3.48 -9.28 3.70
C LEU A 41 -3.33 -10.42 4.71
N CYS A 42 -4.31 -11.33 4.80
CA CYS A 42 -4.21 -12.44 5.75
C CYS A 42 -2.99 -13.35 5.47
N ARG A 43 -2.68 -13.61 4.18
CA ARG A 43 -1.52 -14.45 3.80
C ARG A 43 -0.18 -13.77 4.08
N SER A 44 -0.10 -12.45 3.92
CA SER A 44 1.13 -11.71 4.15
C SER A 44 1.54 -11.74 5.64
N MET A 45 0.57 -11.87 6.55
CA MET A 45 0.78 -11.90 8.00
C MET A 45 1.36 -13.23 8.53
N ILE A 46 1.24 -14.33 7.79
CA ILE A 46 1.62 -15.67 8.28
C ILE A 46 3.13 -15.73 8.57
N ASN A 47 3.49 -16.10 9.81
CA ASN A 47 4.87 -16.24 10.29
C ASN A 47 5.73 -14.98 10.10
N ARG A 48 5.14 -13.79 10.29
CA ARG A 48 5.84 -12.50 10.18
C ARG A 48 5.46 -11.55 11.30
N GLU A 49 6.42 -10.71 11.67
CA GLU A 49 6.17 -9.53 12.51
C GLU A 49 5.32 -8.51 11.76
N LEU A 50 4.35 -7.91 12.46
CA LEU A 50 3.36 -6.99 11.92
C LEU A 50 3.74 -5.53 12.21
N ASP A 51 4.95 -5.13 11.83
CA ASP A 51 5.47 -3.79 12.13
C ASP A 51 4.91 -2.71 11.19
N GLU A 52 5.34 -2.71 9.93
CA GLU A 52 5.01 -1.68 8.93
C GLU A 52 4.44 -2.34 7.67
N LEU A 53 3.30 -1.85 7.20
CA LEU A 53 2.64 -2.27 5.97
C LEU A 53 2.51 -1.08 5.02
N TYR A 54 2.91 -1.29 3.77
CA TYR A 54 2.61 -0.40 2.67
C TYR A 54 1.59 -1.04 1.73
N ILE A 55 0.55 -0.31 1.38
CA ILE A 55 -0.43 -0.72 0.37
C ILE A 55 -0.47 0.34 -0.72
N PHE A 56 -0.33 -0.08 -1.98
CA PHE A 56 -0.29 0.80 -3.14
C PHE A 56 -1.34 0.43 -4.18
N ASP A 57 -2.00 1.44 -4.74
CA ASP A 57 -2.88 1.33 -5.91
C ASP A 57 -4.02 0.32 -5.75
N LEU A 58 -4.53 0.19 -4.53
CA LEU A 58 -5.56 -0.80 -4.21
C LEU A 58 -6.62 -0.15 -3.36
N SER A 59 -7.84 -0.10 -3.91
CA SER A 59 -8.98 0.35 -3.13
C SER A 59 -9.35 -0.66 -2.06
N GLY A 60 -9.63 -0.14 -0.87
CA GLY A 60 -10.06 -0.91 0.29
C GLY A 60 -11.55 -0.74 0.59
N ASP A 61 -11.94 -1.43 1.65
CA ASP A 61 -13.26 -1.41 2.28
C ASP A 61 -13.08 -1.51 3.79
N LYS A 62 -14.17 -1.42 4.56
CA LYS A 62 -14.16 -1.57 6.03
C LYS A 62 -13.41 -2.82 6.50
N LYS A 63 -13.55 -3.95 5.80
CA LYS A 63 -12.94 -5.24 6.20
C LYS A 63 -11.44 -5.24 6.01
N THR A 64 -10.96 -4.73 4.88
CA THR A 64 -9.52 -4.64 4.57
C THR A 64 -8.85 -3.58 5.43
N CYS A 65 -9.50 -2.46 5.75
CA CYS A 65 -9.04 -1.49 6.75
C CYS A 65 -8.84 -2.15 8.11
N ARG A 66 -9.81 -2.94 8.59
CA ARG A 66 -9.73 -3.66 9.87
C ARG A 66 -8.63 -4.71 9.91
N ILE A 67 -8.36 -5.39 8.80
CA ILE A 67 -7.26 -6.36 8.75
C ILE A 67 -5.91 -5.63 8.72
N ALA A 68 -5.81 -4.55 7.93
CA ALA A 68 -4.61 -3.74 7.85
C ALA A 68 -4.25 -3.10 9.21
N SER A 69 -5.24 -2.72 10.02
CA SER A 69 -5.01 -2.12 11.34
C SER A 69 -4.36 -3.06 12.37
N ALA A 70 -4.19 -4.35 12.05
CA ALA A 70 -3.40 -5.27 12.87
C ALA A 70 -1.88 -5.00 12.80
N PHE A 71 -1.41 -4.25 11.80
CA PHE A 71 -0.01 -3.81 11.73
C PHE A 71 0.22 -2.60 12.62
N SER A 72 1.41 -2.46 13.20
CA SER A 72 1.73 -1.32 14.07
C SER A 72 1.67 0.02 13.32
N LYS A 73 1.98 0.03 12.03
CA LYS A 73 1.86 1.18 11.14
C LYS A 73 1.47 0.76 9.73
N VAL A 74 0.50 1.47 9.14
CA VAL A 74 0.08 1.28 7.76
C VAL A 74 0.20 2.59 7.00
N VAL A 75 0.73 2.52 5.78
CA VAL A 75 0.67 3.60 4.79
C VAL A 75 -0.09 3.06 3.60
N TRP A 76 -1.21 3.69 3.27
CA TRP A 76 -2.07 3.25 2.18
C TRP A 76 -2.25 4.37 1.17
N ILE A 77 -1.67 4.19 -0.02
CA ILE A 77 -1.68 5.18 -1.10
C ILE A 77 -2.52 4.62 -2.24
N ASP A 78 -3.56 5.35 -2.62
CA ASP A 78 -4.44 4.99 -3.73
C ASP A 78 -5.01 6.27 -4.34
N HIS A 79 -5.29 6.24 -5.65
CA HIS A 79 -5.82 7.38 -6.38
C HIS A 79 -7.32 7.27 -6.71
N HIS A 80 -7.93 6.13 -6.41
CA HIS A 80 -9.35 5.89 -6.55
C HIS A 80 -10.17 6.50 -5.40
N VAL A 81 -11.45 6.79 -5.66
CA VAL A 81 -12.40 7.20 -4.62
C VAL A 81 -12.93 5.98 -3.90
N TRP A 82 -12.87 5.99 -2.57
CA TRP A 82 -13.40 4.91 -1.74
C TRP A 82 -14.75 5.28 -1.16
N GLU A 83 -15.74 4.41 -1.33
CA GLU A 83 -17.08 4.66 -0.79
C GLU A 83 -17.20 4.37 0.71
N GLU A 84 -16.52 3.33 1.20
CA GLU A 84 -16.67 2.87 2.59
C GLU A 84 -15.31 2.53 3.23
N LYS A 85 -14.59 3.54 3.72
CA LYS A 85 -13.38 3.35 4.53
C LYS A 85 -13.69 3.41 6.03
N GLU A 86 -12.98 2.60 6.80
CA GLU A 86 -12.99 2.67 8.27
C GLU A 86 -11.64 3.24 8.71
N GLU A 87 -11.68 4.28 9.54
CA GLU A 87 -10.46 4.96 9.99
C GLU A 87 -9.90 4.31 11.25
N TYR A 88 -8.57 4.22 11.30
CA TYR A 88 -7.81 3.71 12.44
C TYR A 88 -6.56 4.59 12.60
N ASP A 89 -6.18 4.91 13.84
CA ASP A 89 -5.10 5.86 14.13
C ASP A 89 -3.73 5.45 13.55
N ASN A 90 -3.50 4.15 13.38
CA ASN A 90 -2.27 3.58 12.84
C ASN A 90 -2.25 3.50 11.30
N ILE A 91 -3.34 3.87 10.62
CA ILE A 91 -3.43 3.86 9.16
C ILE A 91 -3.34 5.29 8.62
N ASN A 92 -2.22 5.59 7.98
CA ASN A 92 -2.06 6.81 7.22
C ASN A 92 -2.58 6.61 5.78
N PHE A 93 -3.75 7.18 5.51
CA PHE A 93 -4.38 7.16 4.20
C PHE A 93 -3.93 8.36 3.35
N ILE A 94 -3.36 8.07 2.18
CA ILE A 94 -3.06 9.04 1.12
C ILE A 94 -3.98 8.72 -0.05
N LEU A 95 -5.24 9.16 0.06
CA LEU A 95 -6.30 8.93 -0.92
C LEU A 95 -6.62 10.25 -1.62
N LYS A 96 -6.25 10.36 -2.89
CA LYS A 96 -6.43 11.60 -3.66
C LYS A 96 -6.53 11.30 -5.14
N GLU A 97 -7.49 11.92 -5.83
CA GLU A 97 -7.55 11.87 -7.29
C GLU A 97 -6.24 12.38 -7.89
N SER A 98 -5.62 11.55 -8.73
CA SER A 98 -4.28 11.73 -9.29
C SER A 98 -4.19 10.96 -10.60
N PRO A 99 -3.36 11.38 -11.57
CA PRO A 99 -3.06 10.59 -12.76
C PRO A 99 -2.64 9.14 -12.47
N SER A 100 -1.96 8.92 -11.34
CA SER A 100 -1.50 7.60 -10.89
C SER A 100 -1.27 7.55 -9.38
N ALA A 101 -1.27 6.34 -8.81
CA ALA A 101 -0.82 6.09 -7.45
C ALA A 101 0.69 6.30 -7.29
N CYS A 102 1.48 6.03 -8.34
CA CYS A 102 2.92 6.26 -8.36
C CYS A 102 3.28 7.73 -8.15
N GLU A 103 2.52 8.65 -8.75
CA GLU A 103 2.69 10.09 -8.50
C GLU A 103 2.53 10.41 -7.00
N LEU A 104 1.48 9.90 -6.36
CA LEU A 104 1.24 10.11 -4.93
C LEU A 104 2.36 9.47 -4.07
N ALA A 105 2.81 8.27 -4.43
CA ALA A 105 3.91 7.60 -3.75
C ALA A 105 5.21 8.40 -3.86
N SER A 106 5.51 8.97 -5.04
CA SER A 106 6.70 9.80 -5.26
C SER A 106 6.70 11.05 -4.37
N GLN A 107 5.53 11.72 -4.26
CA GLN A 107 5.33 12.87 -3.39
C GLN A 107 5.51 12.47 -1.91
N TYR A 108 4.91 11.35 -1.50
CA TYR A 108 5.02 10.84 -0.15
C TYR A 108 6.47 10.51 0.25
N PHE A 109 7.24 9.89 -0.65
CA PHE A 109 8.64 9.57 -0.39
C PHE A 109 9.62 10.73 -0.63
N GLY A 110 9.15 11.86 -1.17
CA GLY A 110 10.01 12.99 -1.54
C GLY A 110 10.96 12.68 -2.69
N ILE A 111 10.61 11.72 -3.55
CA ILE A 111 11.42 11.30 -4.70
C ILE A 111 10.94 12.08 -5.92
N LYS A 112 11.81 12.93 -6.47
CA LYS A 112 11.59 13.54 -7.77
C LYS A 112 11.88 12.49 -8.84
N SER A 113 10.84 12.04 -9.53
CA SER A 113 10.97 11.08 -10.64
C SER A 113 10.45 11.71 -11.93
N GLU A 114 11.23 11.60 -13.00
CA GLU A 114 10.79 11.90 -14.38
C GLU A 114 10.10 10.67 -15.01
N LEU A 115 9.32 9.92 -14.22
CA LEU A 115 8.61 8.72 -14.71
C LEU A 115 7.42 9.10 -15.59
#